data_AF-A0A093YSW6-F1
#
_entry.id   AF-A0A093YSW6-F1
#
_cell.length_a   1.000
_cell.length_b   1.000
_cell.length_c   1.000
_cell.angle_alpha   90.00
_cell.angle_beta   90.00
_cell.angle_gamma   90.00
#
_symmetry.space_group_name_H-M   'P 1'
#
loop_
_entity.id
_entity.type
_entity.pdbx_description
1 polymer ?
#
loop_
_entity_poly.entity_id
_entity_poly.type
_entity_poly.pdbx_seq_one_letter_code
_entity_poly.pdbx_strand_id
1 'polypeptide(L)'
;MGENLYQAILIGSPLATGRLSLEFLPKNSELKNGDIIYTSEIEGILKKGIIVGSIIKNTENEKNMKNAYSVQQRYEKLEVDYVSVFIK
;
A
#
# COMPACT_ATOMS: atom_id res chain seq x y z
N MET A 1 -8.20 0.88 3.95
CA MET A 1 -7.70 -0.43 3.47
C MET A 1 -8.48 -1.52 4.19
N GLY A 2 -8.87 -2.58 3.48
CA GLY A 2 -9.77 -3.60 4.03
C GLY A 2 -11.16 -3.06 4.43
N GLU A 3 -11.97 -3.90 5.08
CA GLU A 3 -13.33 -3.56 5.55
C GLU A 3 -13.34 -2.42 6.59
N ASN A 4 -12.23 -2.26 7.33
CA ASN A 4 -12.08 -1.31 8.42
C ASN A 4 -11.54 0.07 7.99
N LEU A 5 -11.33 0.29 6.68
CA LEU A 5 -10.92 1.58 6.11
C LEU A 5 -9.68 2.23 6.78
N TYR A 6 -8.72 1.43 7.25
CA TYR A 6 -7.47 1.95 7.82
C TYR A 6 -6.71 2.83 6.81
N GLN A 7 -6.06 3.88 7.32
CA GLN A 7 -5.22 4.79 6.57
C GLN A 7 -3.76 4.64 6.98
N ALA A 8 -2.86 4.78 6.01
CA ALA A 8 -1.41 4.68 6.18
C ALA A 8 -0.74 5.43 5.03
N ILE A 9 0.57 5.67 5.14
CA ILE A 9 1.37 6.25 4.08
C ILE A 9 2.09 5.13 3.34
N LEU A 10 1.93 5.09 2.02
CA LEU A 10 2.68 4.18 1.15
C LEU A 10 4.07 4.76 0.91
N ILE A 11 5.10 4.00 1.23
CA ILE A 11 6.49 4.42 1.06
C ILE A 11 7.32 3.36 0.32
N GLY A 12 8.42 3.78 -0.30
CA GLY A 12 9.44 2.86 -0.79
C GLY A 12 10.06 2.09 0.38
N SER A 13 10.18 0.77 0.26
CA SER A 13 10.80 -0.03 1.31
C SER A 13 12.31 0.24 1.36
N PRO A 14 12.87 0.69 2.50
CA PRO A 14 14.31 0.89 2.64
C PRO A 14 15.09 -0.43 2.70
N LEU A 15 14.38 -1.55 2.84
CA LEU A 15 14.96 -2.87 3.13
C LEU A 15 15.13 -3.73 1.87
N ALA A 16 14.42 -3.38 0.79
CA ALA A 16 14.47 -4.13 -0.45
C ALA A 16 14.08 -3.25 -1.64
N THR A 17 14.98 -3.17 -2.62
CA THR A 17 14.77 -2.45 -3.88
C THR A 17 13.49 -2.91 -4.56
N GLY A 18 12.64 -1.95 -4.95
CA GLY A 18 11.41 -2.22 -5.71
C GLY A 18 10.23 -2.73 -4.88
N ARG A 19 10.34 -2.82 -3.55
CA ARG A 19 9.20 -3.11 -2.66
C ARG A 19 8.59 -1.84 -2.11
N LEU A 20 7.28 -1.89 -1.84
CA LEU A 20 6.55 -0.84 -1.14
C LEU A 20 6.13 -1.34 0.24
N SER A 21 6.11 -0.44 1.20
CA SER A 21 5.73 -0.68 2.59
C SER A 21 4.67 0.32 3.03
N LEU A 22 3.96 -0.01 4.11
CA LEU A 22 3.02 0.89 4.75
C LEU A 22 3.59 1.37 6.08
N GLU A 23 3.59 2.69 6.28
CA GLU A 23 3.96 3.32 7.55
C GLU A 23 2.81 4.10 8.16
N PHE A 24 2.93 4.40 9.45
CA PHE A 24 1.93 5.13 10.25
C PHE A 24 0.56 4.46 10.31
N LEU A 25 0.53 3.13 10.19
CA LEU A 25 -0.67 2.34 10.49
C LEU A 25 -1.09 2.54 11.96
N PRO A 26 -2.40 2.58 12.26
CA PRO A 26 -2.89 2.55 13.64
C PRO A 26 -2.32 1.35 14.41
N LYS A 27 -1.98 1.52 15.69
CA LYS A 27 -1.36 0.46 16.51
C LYS A 27 -2.18 -0.83 16.58
N ASN A 28 -3.50 -0.71 16.47
CA ASN A 28 -4.46 -1.81 16.51
C ASN A 28 -4.92 -2.27 15.12
N SER A 29 -4.24 -1.86 14.05
CA SER A 29 -4.59 -2.30 12.70
C SER A 29 -4.26 -3.78 12.51
N GLU A 30 -5.28 -4.57 12.22
CA GLU A 30 -5.12 -5.95 11.82
C GLU A 30 -5.51 -6.07 10.34
N LEU A 31 -4.50 -6.24 9.49
CA LEU A 31 -4.66 -6.43 8.05
C LEU A 31 -4.36 -7.89 7.70
N LYS A 32 -5.07 -8.38 6.69
CA LYS A 32 -4.94 -9.75 6.19
C LYS A 32 -4.22 -9.75 4.84
N ASN A 33 -3.58 -10.88 4.52
CA ASN A 33 -3.04 -11.09 3.18
C ASN A 33 -4.15 -10.96 2.15
N GLY A 34 -3.90 -10.18 1.10
CA GLY A 34 -4.86 -9.94 0.03
C GLY A 34 -5.78 -8.74 0.24
N ASP A 35 -5.79 -8.10 1.42
CA ASP A 35 -6.56 -6.87 1.63
C ASP A 35 -6.17 -5.82 0.58
N ILE A 36 -7.18 -5.24 -0.08
CA ILE A 36 -6.97 -4.28 -1.17
C ILE A 36 -6.69 -2.89 -0.61
N ILE A 37 -5.70 -2.23 -1.21
CA ILE A 37 -5.27 -0.89 -0.90
C ILE A 37 -5.80 0.06 -1.98
N TYR A 38 -6.42 1.14 -1.52
CA TYR A 38 -6.93 2.21 -2.37
C TYR A 38 -6.38 3.56 -1.91
N THR A 39 -6.28 4.52 -2.82
CA THR A 39 -6.03 5.93 -2.48
C THR A 39 -7.14 6.48 -1.58
N SER A 40 -6.77 7.32 -0.61
CA SER A 40 -7.66 7.87 0.41
C SER A 40 -8.12 9.32 0.17
N GLU A 41 -7.56 10.02 -0.82
CA GLU A 41 -7.81 11.45 -1.08
C GLU A 41 -7.39 12.38 0.06
N ILE A 42 -6.18 12.17 0.58
CA ILE A 42 -5.55 13.11 1.50
C ILE A 42 -5.15 14.37 0.71
N GLU A 43 -5.57 15.54 1.21
CA GLU A 43 -5.22 16.88 0.69
C GLU A 43 -5.61 17.14 -0.78
N GLY A 44 -6.49 16.30 -1.36
CA GLY A 44 -6.96 16.46 -2.73
C GLY A 44 -5.85 16.31 -3.78
N ILE A 45 -4.80 15.55 -3.48
CA ILE A 45 -3.70 15.22 -4.40
C ILE A 45 -4.13 14.12 -5.40
N LEU A 46 -4.80 13.08 -4.90
CA LEU A 46 -5.26 11.92 -5.68
C LEU A 46 -6.69 11.58 -5.30
N LYS A 47 -7.58 11.36 -6.28
CA LYS A 47 -8.96 10.92 -6.02
C LYS A 47 -8.98 9.63 -5.20
N LYS A 48 -9.95 9.48 -4.30
CA LYS A 48 -10.13 8.25 -3.52
C LYS A 48 -10.54 7.07 -4.42
N GLY A 49 -10.18 5.86 -4.01
CA GLY A 49 -10.67 4.63 -4.63
C GLY A 49 -9.85 4.10 -5.80
N ILE A 50 -8.70 4.69 -6.13
CA ILE A 50 -7.78 4.14 -7.13
C ILE A 50 -7.03 2.96 -6.51
N ILE A 51 -7.07 1.79 -7.17
CA ILE A 51 -6.40 0.58 -6.69
C ILE A 51 -4.88 0.76 -6.76
N VAL A 52 -4.21 0.48 -5.65
CA VAL A 52 -2.74 0.50 -5.55
C VAL A 52 -2.17 -0.92 -5.61
N GLY A 53 -2.79 -1.85 -4.87
CA GLY A 53 -2.24 -3.19 -4.69
C GLY A 53 -2.95 -3.97 -3.58
N SER A 54 -2.28 -5.03 -3.09
CA SER A 54 -2.77 -5.87 -1.99
C SER A 54 -1.71 -6.07 -0.90
N ILE A 55 -2.18 -6.27 0.34
CA ILE A 55 -1.32 -6.51 1.51
C ILE A 55 -0.64 -7.88 1.45
N ILE A 56 0.64 -7.90 1.82
CA ILE A 56 1.39 -9.09 2.22
C ILE A 56 1.86 -8.88 3.66
N LYS A 57 1.42 -9.74 4.57
CA LYS A 57 1.85 -9.82 5.96
C LYS A 57 3.15 -10.62 6.03
N ASN A 58 4.20 -9.99 6.53
CA ASN A 58 5.50 -10.60 6.66
C ASN A 58 5.50 -11.48 7.92
N THR A 59 5.76 -12.77 7.78
CA THR A 59 5.68 -13.76 8.87
C THR A 59 7.00 -13.96 9.64
N GLU A 60 8.09 -13.30 9.26
CA GLU A 60 9.39 -13.51 9.89
C GLU A 60 9.69 -12.49 11.00
N ASN A 61 9.83 -13.04 12.21
CA ASN A 61 10.38 -12.42 13.41
C ASN A 61 11.87 -12.11 13.22
N GLU A 62 12.22 -11.08 12.44
CA GLU A 62 13.51 -10.44 12.59
C GLU A 62 13.34 -9.24 13.54
N LYS A 63 13.77 -9.49 14.79
CA LYS A 63 13.85 -8.53 15.90
C LYS A 63 14.14 -7.11 15.38
N ASN A 64 13.11 -6.25 15.44
CA ASN A 64 13.12 -4.79 15.17
C ASN A 64 12.59 -4.25 13.83
N MET A 65 11.92 -5.04 12.98
CA MET A 65 11.29 -4.46 11.78
C MET A 65 9.91 -3.86 12.07
N LYS A 66 9.83 -2.53 12.13
CA LYS A 66 8.60 -1.73 12.32
C LYS A 66 7.49 -1.96 11.27
N ASN A 67 7.76 -2.70 10.19
CA ASN A 67 6.87 -2.81 9.04
C ASN A 67 6.42 -4.26 8.83
N ALA A 68 5.40 -4.67 9.59
CA ALA A 68 4.77 -5.99 9.51
C ALA A 68 4.06 -6.26 8.16
N TYR A 69 3.84 -5.22 7.35
CA TYR A 69 3.09 -5.29 6.11
C TYR A 69 3.90 -4.72 4.94
N SER A 70 3.98 -5.50 3.86
CA SER A 70 4.46 -5.08 2.55
C SER A 70 3.31 -5.05 1.54
N VAL A 71 3.54 -4.43 0.38
CA VAL A 71 2.52 -4.25 -0.66
C VAL A 71 2.93 -4.95 -1.94
N GLN A 72 2.03 -5.81 -2.44
CA GLN A 72 2.07 -6.33 -3.80
C GLN A 72 1.37 -5.33 -4.73
N GLN A 73 2.13 -4.73 -5.64
CA GLN A 73 1.58 -3.85 -6.68
C GLN A 73 0.71 -4.69 -7.63
N ARG A 74 -0.46 -4.16 -8.01
CA ARG A 74 -1.39 -4.79 -8.97
C ARG A 74 -1.34 -4.18 -10.38
N TYR A 75 -0.24 -3.54 -10.73
CA TYR A 75 0.02 -3.09 -12.09
C TYR A 75 1.21 -3.86 -12.68
N GLU A 76 1.10 -4.25 -13.95
CA GLU A 76 2.22 -4.81 -14.70
C GLU A 76 3.18 -3.68 -15.09
N LYS A 77 4.48 -3.92 -14.88
CA LYS A 77 5.54 -2.94 -15.18
C LYS A 77 5.91 -2.86 -16.67
N LEU A 78 5.47 -3.83 -17.46
CA LEU A 78 5.86 -3.97 -18.86
C LEU A 78 4.60 -3.80 -19.69
N GLU A 79 4.64 -2.84 -20.62
CA GLU A 79 3.59 -2.51 -21.60
C GLU A 79 2.36 -1.76 -21.06
N VAL A 80 2.56 -0.48 -20.74
CA VAL A 80 1.44 0.44 -20.49
C VAL A 80 1.09 1.17 -21.79
N ASP A 81 0.13 0.64 -22.54
CA ASP A 81 -0.36 1.30 -23.77
C ASP A 81 -1.28 2.50 -23.47
N TYR A 82 -1.94 2.47 -22.30
CA TYR A 82 -2.94 3.46 -21.92
C TYR A 82 -2.69 3.98 -20.51
N VAL A 83 -2.53 5.30 -20.40
CA VAL A 83 -2.39 6.03 -19.13
C VAL A 83 -3.49 7.08 -19.04
N SER A 84 -4.11 7.19 -17.86
CA SER A 84 -5.06 8.27 -17.56
C SER A 84 -4.46 9.21 -16.52
N VAL A 85 -4.60 10.52 -16.76
CA VAL A 85 -4.21 11.56 -15.82
C VAL A 85 -5.46 12.15 -15.18
N PHE A 86 -5.52 12.10 -13.85
CA PHE A 86 -6.62 12.71 -13.10
C PHE A 86 -6.30 14.19 -12.86
N ILE A 87 -7.05 15.07 -13.52
CA ILE A 87 -6.99 16.51 -13.30
C ILE A 87 -7.98 16.88 -12.18
N LYS A 88 -7.55 17.78 -11.30
CA LYS A 88 -8.32 18.32 -10.17
C LYS A 88 -9.34 19.35 -10.62
#